data_AF-A0A482XBI1-F1
#
_entry.id   AF-A0A482XBI1-F1
#
_cell.length_a   1.000
_cell.length_b   1.000
_cell.length_c   1.000
_cell.angle_alpha   90.00
_cell.angle_beta   90.00
_cell.angle_gamma   90.00
#
_symmetry.space_group_name_H-M   'P 1'
#
loop_
_entity.id
_entity.type
_entity.pdbx_description
1 polymer ?
#
loop_
_entity_poly.entity_id
_entity_poly.type
_entity_poly.pdbx_seq_one_letter_code
_entity_poly.pdbx_strand_id
1 'polypeptide(L)'
;MGFETVKTTSCNAIILVISPATFNKVWKPPVISRAISQVRDINSRVVVVPSKGLPSIDAMEHAEAADFVQTLKQVKVVDGEYFIKGKIRFFWSKLIFALPLAQRQLGYTASATNSTNKIKMQRADSNNSSAGGILV
;
A
#
# COMPACT_ATOMS: atom_id res chain seq x y z
N MET A 1 -23.07 -20.48 21.96
CA MET A 1 -22.87 -19.18 21.29
C MET A 1 -21.69 -19.35 20.35
N GLY A 2 -21.94 -19.39 19.05
CA GLY A 2 -20.88 -19.57 18.05
C GLY A 2 -20.06 -18.30 17.95
N PHE A 3 -18.76 -18.38 18.19
CA PHE A 3 -17.84 -17.33 17.80
C PHE A 3 -17.77 -17.34 16.28
N GLU A 4 -18.43 -16.38 15.65
CA GLU A 4 -18.17 -16.08 14.24
C GLU A 4 -16.71 -15.63 14.13
N THR A 5 -15.84 -16.54 13.70
CA THR A 5 -14.51 -16.20 13.22
C THR A 5 -14.68 -15.24 12.05
N VAL A 6 -14.54 -13.94 12.32
CA VAL A 6 -14.42 -12.91 11.29
C VAL A 6 -13.33 -13.40 10.35
N LYS A 7 -13.69 -13.66 9.08
CA LYS A 7 -12.72 -14.02 8.04
C LYS A 7 -11.73 -12.87 7.96
N THR A 8 -10.57 -13.05 8.58
CA THR A 8 -9.46 -12.10 8.48
C THR A 8 -9.01 -12.09 7.03
N THR A 9 -9.37 -11.04 6.30
CA THR A 9 -8.76 -10.73 5.02
C THR A 9 -7.27 -10.48 5.27
N SER A 10 -6.44 -11.48 4.98
CA SER A 10 -4.99 -11.38 5.11
C SER A 10 -4.46 -10.47 3.99
N CYS A 11 -4.51 -9.16 4.21
CA CYS A 11 -3.88 -8.18 3.34
C CYS A 11 -2.44 -7.90 3.80
N ASN A 12 -1.51 -7.84 2.84
CA ASN A 12 -0.09 -7.55 3.13
C ASN A 12 0.13 -6.12 3.60
N ALA A 13 -0.76 -5.20 3.21
CA ALA A 13 -0.84 -3.82 3.67
C ALA A 13 -2.25 -3.26 3.42
N ILE A 14 -2.63 -2.24 4.19
CA ILE A 14 -3.83 -1.44 3.95
C ILE A 14 -3.42 -0.08 3.39
N ILE A 15 -4.04 0.33 2.28
CA ILE A 15 -3.91 1.68 1.74
C ILE A 15 -5.08 2.51 2.28
N LEU A 16 -4.79 3.48 3.13
CA LEU A 16 -5.76 4.41 3.69
C LEU A 16 -5.72 5.73 2.92
N VAL A 17 -6.71 5.95 2.07
CA VAL A 17 -6.87 7.23 1.34
C VAL A 17 -7.69 8.18 2.20
N ILE A 18 -7.08 9.27 2.67
CA ILE A 18 -7.76 10.29 3.47
C ILE A 18 -8.01 11.55 2.66
N SER A 19 -9.23 12.08 2.73
CA SER A 19 -9.61 13.32 2.07
C SER A 19 -10.45 14.20 3.00
N PRO A 20 -10.51 15.52 2.79
CA PRO A 20 -11.44 16.38 3.53
C PRO A 20 -12.90 15.92 3.42
N ALA A 21 -13.29 15.32 2.28
CA ALA A 21 -14.62 14.76 2.08
C ALA A 21 -14.90 13.56 2.98
N THR A 22 -13.88 12.75 3.29
CA THR A 22 -13.97 11.60 4.21
C THR A 22 -14.37 12.02 5.63
N PHE A 23 -14.12 13.26 6.03
CA PHE A 23 -14.31 13.74 7.39
C PHE A 23 -15.36 14.85 7.50
N ASN A 24 -16.39 14.87 6.63
CA ASN A 24 -17.42 15.93 6.63
C ASN A 24 -16.82 17.35 6.60
N LYS A 25 -15.72 17.53 5.84
CA LYS A 25 -14.93 18.77 5.76
C LYS A 25 -14.13 19.15 7.02
N VAL A 26 -14.13 18.31 8.06
CA VAL A 26 -13.30 18.49 9.26
C VAL A 26 -11.90 17.91 9.00
N TRP A 27 -11.01 18.74 8.45
CA TRP A 27 -9.63 18.36 8.14
C TRP A 27 -8.68 18.77 9.26
N LYS A 28 -8.76 18.07 10.42
CA LYS A 28 -7.96 18.38 11.61
C LYS A 28 -7.11 17.18 12.05
N PRO A 29 -5.92 17.40 12.64
CA PRO A 29 -5.04 16.33 13.09
C PRO A 29 -5.68 15.28 14.02
N PRO A 30 -6.51 15.61 15.04
CA PRO A 30 -7.05 14.60 15.95
C PRO A 30 -7.99 13.60 15.25
N VAL A 31 -8.75 14.08 14.25
CA VAL A 31 -9.66 13.24 13.46
C VAL A 31 -8.86 12.29 12.56
N ILE A 32 -7.78 12.78 11.98
CA ILE A 32 -6.87 12.00 11.15
C ILE A 32 -6.11 10.97 12.00
N SER A 33 -5.57 11.36 13.17
CA SER A 33 -4.93 10.44 14.12
C SER A 33 -5.85 9.27 14.45
N ARG A 34 -7.09 9.56 14.84
CA ARG A 34 -8.07 8.54 15.19
C ARG A 34 -8.33 7.56 14.04
N ALA A 35 -8.50 8.07 12.82
CA ALA A 35 -8.73 7.22 11.65
C ALA A 35 -7.52 6.31 11.36
N ILE A 36 -6.30 6.85 11.48
CA ILE A 36 -5.07 6.06 11.30
C ILE A 36 -4.99 4.96 12.36
N SER A 37 -5.18 5.30 13.65
CA SER A 37 -5.10 4.34 14.75
C SER A 37 -6.11 3.19 14.58
N GLN A 38 -7.36 3.51 14.23
CA GLN A 38 -8.39 2.50 13.98
C GLN A 38 -8.00 1.50 12.88
N VAL A 39 -7.35 1.97 11.81
CA VAL A 39 -6.89 1.08 10.73
C VAL A 39 -5.65 0.30 11.14
N ARG A 40 -4.77 0.89 11.97
CA ARG A 40 -3.59 0.21 12.51
C ARG A 40 -3.94 -0.93 13.46
N ASP A 41 -5.03 -0.79 14.21
CA ASP A 41 -5.55 -1.86 15.07
C ASP A 41 -5.98 -3.10 14.25
N ILE A 42 -6.33 -2.89 12.99
CA ILE A 42 -6.68 -3.96 12.04
C ILE A 42 -5.41 -4.53 11.37
N ASN A 43 -4.46 -3.68 10.96
CA ASN A 43 -3.23 -4.09 10.30
C ASN A 43 -2.08 -3.14 10.61
N SER A 44 -0.94 -3.68 11.06
CA SER A 44 0.23 -2.86 11.39
C SER A 44 0.89 -2.18 10.19
N ARG A 45 0.65 -2.67 8.96
CA ARG A 45 1.22 -2.18 7.70
C ARG A 45 0.22 -1.27 6.99
N VAL A 46 0.17 -0.01 7.39
CA VAL A 46 -0.70 1.01 6.79
C VAL A 46 0.12 2.00 5.96
N VAL A 47 -0.34 2.23 4.73
CA VAL A 47 0.13 3.31 3.86
C VAL A 47 -0.97 4.37 3.78
N VAL A 48 -0.69 5.57 4.27
CA VAL A 48 -1.62 6.70 4.25
C VAL A 48 -1.35 7.54 3.00
N VAL A 49 -2.40 7.79 2.22
CA VAL A 49 -2.37 8.62 1.02
C VAL A 49 -3.31 9.81 1.22
N PRO A 50 -2.79 11.00 1.55
CA PRO A 50 -3.63 12.17 1.72
C PRO A 50 -3.96 12.83 0.38
N SER A 51 -5.25 13.09 0.15
CA SER A 51 -5.75 13.74 -1.07
C SER A 51 -5.49 15.25 -1.10
N LYS A 52 -5.05 15.81 0.02
CA LYS A 52 -4.65 17.21 0.24
C LYS A 52 -3.53 17.16 1.27
N GLY A 53 -2.60 18.11 1.23
CA GLY A 53 -1.56 18.21 2.27
C GLY A 53 -2.15 18.07 3.68
N LEU A 54 -1.42 17.36 4.54
CA LEU A 54 -1.82 17.18 5.93
C LEU A 54 -1.95 18.54 6.63
N PRO A 55 -2.88 18.69 7.58
CA PRO A 55 -3.06 19.95 8.29
C PRO A 55 -1.79 20.33 9.07
N SER A 56 -1.48 21.62 9.12
CA SER A 56 -0.40 22.14 9.97
C SER A 56 -0.74 21.94 11.44
N ILE A 57 0.30 21.71 12.25
CA ILE A 57 0.24 21.57 13.72
C ILE A 57 0.65 22.87 14.45
N ASP A 58 1.05 23.91 13.73
CA ASP A 58 1.68 25.11 14.32
C ASP A 58 0.73 25.89 15.25
N ALA A 59 -0.57 25.78 15.02
CA ALA A 59 -1.62 26.45 15.79
C ALA A 59 -2.35 25.51 16.78
N MET A 60 -1.81 24.32 17.04
CA MET A 60 -2.45 23.31 17.89
C MET A 60 -1.87 23.23 19.29
N GLU A 61 -2.68 22.71 20.22
CA GLU A 61 -2.22 22.33 21.54
C GLU A 61 -1.08 21.30 21.45
N HIS A 62 -0.05 21.45 22.27
CA HIS A 62 1.16 20.62 22.23
C HIS A 62 0.88 19.13 22.33
N ALA A 63 -0.12 18.71 23.13
CA ALA A 63 -0.47 17.31 23.30
C ALA A 63 -1.07 16.69 22.02
N GLU A 64 -2.00 17.40 21.37
CA GLU A 64 -2.62 16.93 20.12
C GLU A 64 -1.62 16.93 18.96
N ALA A 65 -0.73 17.92 18.91
CA ALA A 65 0.34 17.98 17.93
C ALA A 65 1.33 16.81 18.11
N ALA A 66 1.70 16.49 19.35
CA ALA A 66 2.58 15.37 19.66
C ALA A 66 1.96 14.03 19.27
N ASP A 67 0.68 13.80 19.61
CA ASP A 67 -0.06 12.60 19.24
C ASP A 67 -0.12 12.41 17.71
N PHE A 68 -0.43 13.48 16.98
CA PHE A 68 -0.48 13.42 15.52
C PHE A 68 0.86 13.08 14.90
N VAL A 69 1.93 13.74 15.34
CA VAL A 69 3.30 13.45 14.86
C VAL A 69 3.69 12.01 15.20
N GLN A 70 3.36 11.52 16.40
CA GLN A 70 3.64 10.15 16.80
C GLN A 70 2.85 9.15 15.96
N THR A 71 1.58 9.41 15.69
CA THR A 71 0.72 8.57 14.85
C THR A 71 1.24 8.49 13.41
N LEU A 72 1.65 9.62 12.83
CA LEU A 72 2.22 9.65 11.49
C LEU A 72 3.55 8.89 11.38
N LYS A 73 4.39 8.89 12.43
CA LYS A 73 5.64 8.11 12.45
C LYS A 73 5.42 6.60 12.41
N GLN A 74 4.23 6.13 12.77
CA GLN A 74 3.89 4.71 12.80
C GLN A 74 3.39 4.16 11.46
N VAL A 75 3.21 5.02 10.46
CA VAL A 75 2.71 4.65 9.13
C VAL A 75 3.63 5.16 8.02
N LYS A 76 3.46 4.65 6.81
CA LYS A 76 4.08 5.23 5.62
C LYS A 76 3.12 6.26 5.03
N VAL A 77 3.54 7.52 4.94
CA VAL A 77 2.77 8.56 4.27
C VAL A 77 3.31 8.73 2.85
N VAL A 78 2.42 8.69 1.87
CA VAL A 78 2.74 8.95 0.46
C VAL A 78 1.98 10.19 0.03
N ASP A 79 2.64 11.34 0.11
CA ASP A 79 2.04 12.62 -0.27
C ASP A 79 1.76 12.70 -1.77
N GLY A 80 0.58 13.24 -2.08
CA GLY A 80 0.10 13.44 -3.43
C GLY A 80 0.62 14.72 -4.06
N GLU A 81 1.56 14.59 -5.00
CA GLU A 81 1.81 15.63 -6.02
C GLU A 81 0.98 15.37 -7.30
N TYR A 82 -0.05 14.51 -7.22
CA TYR A 82 -0.76 13.99 -8.40
C TYR A 82 -1.57 15.06 -9.17
N PHE A 83 -1.91 16.17 -8.54
CA PHE A 83 -2.53 17.32 -9.22
C PHE A 83 -1.54 18.14 -10.06
N ILE A 84 -0.23 17.96 -9.87
CA ILE A 84 0.80 18.65 -10.65
C ILE A 84 1.04 17.86 -11.94
N LYS A 85 0.67 18.45 -13.08
CA LYS A 85 0.84 17.86 -14.41
C LYS A 85 2.31 17.43 -14.60
N GLY A 86 2.52 16.15 -14.94
CA GLY A 86 3.86 15.55 -15.12
C GLY A 86 4.48 14.91 -13.87
N LYS A 87 3.89 15.09 -12.67
CA LYS A 87 4.42 14.50 -11.43
C LYS A 87 3.68 13.26 -10.92
N ILE A 88 2.58 12.90 -11.58
CA ILE A 88 1.80 11.69 -11.25
C ILE A 88 2.66 10.41 -11.28
N ARG A 89 3.66 10.33 -12.17
CA ARG A 89 4.61 9.20 -12.21
C ARG A 89 5.40 9.05 -10.90
N PHE A 90 5.79 10.16 -10.28
CA PHE A 90 6.55 10.14 -9.01
C PHE A 90 5.66 9.69 -7.86
N PHE A 91 4.38 10.10 -7.86
CA PHE A 91 3.40 9.59 -6.91
C PHE A 91 3.30 8.06 -7.00
N TRP A 92 3.09 7.52 -8.20
CA TRP A 92 2.99 6.06 -8.40
C TRP A 92 4.27 5.34 -7.99
N SER A 93 5.45 5.87 -8.33
CA SER A 93 6.72 5.31 -7.87
C SER A 93 6.81 5.28 -6.34
N LYS A 94 6.54 6.40 -5.65
CA LYS A 94 6.56 6.46 -4.17
C LYS A 94 5.58 5.45 -3.55
N LEU A 95 4.38 5.31 -4.12
CA LEU A 95 3.37 4.37 -3.64
C LEU A 95 3.84 2.91 -3.81
N ILE A 96 4.39 2.54 -4.97
CA ILE A 96 4.93 1.20 -5.22
C ILE A 96 6.05 0.87 -4.22
N PHE A 97 6.94 1.82 -3.93
CA PHE A 97 8.01 1.64 -2.95
C PHE A 97 7.50 1.53 -1.50
N ALA A 98 6.40 2.20 -1.16
CA ALA A 98 5.83 2.17 0.19
C ALA A 98 5.08 0.86 0.47
N LEU A 99 4.56 0.20 -0.55
CA LEU A 99 3.88 -1.07 -0.41
C LEU A 99 4.90 -2.19 -0.21
N PRO A 100 4.67 -3.10 0.76
CA PRO A 100 5.40 -4.36 0.75
C PRO A 100 5.02 -5.05 -0.55
N LEU A 101 5.94 -5.05 -1.51
CA LEU A 101 5.80 -5.82 -2.75
C LEU A 101 5.29 -7.18 -2.32
N ALA A 102 4.17 -7.64 -2.89
CA ALA A 102 3.86 -9.05 -2.84
C ALA A 102 5.18 -9.74 -3.20
N GLN A 103 5.72 -10.54 -2.28
CA GLN A 103 6.95 -11.30 -2.54
C GLN A 103 6.84 -11.77 -3.99
N ARG A 104 7.82 -11.45 -4.85
CA ARG A 104 7.88 -12.00 -6.20
C ARG A 104 7.48 -13.46 -6.02
N GLN A 105 6.31 -13.86 -6.50
CA GLN A 105 6.01 -15.27 -6.56
C GLN A 105 7.11 -15.79 -7.47
N LEU A 106 8.08 -16.51 -6.88
CA LEU A 106 9.12 -17.23 -7.60
C LEU A 106 8.38 -18.26 -8.45
N GLY A 107 8.03 -17.84 -9.64
CA GLY A 107 7.09 -18.51 -10.48
C GLY A 107 7.15 -17.85 -11.83
N TYR A 108 7.97 -18.43 -12.70
CA TYR A 108 8.14 -18.11 -14.11
C TYR A 108 9.16 -17.00 -14.42
N THR A 109 10.39 -17.43 -14.65
CA THR A 109 11.35 -16.67 -15.46
C THR A 109 11.03 -16.93 -16.93
N ALA A 110 10.60 -15.92 -17.66
CA ALA A 110 10.54 -15.99 -19.12
C ALA A 110 11.98 -15.97 -19.66
N SER A 111 12.46 -17.11 -20.18
CA SER A 111 13.70 -17.14 -20.95
C SER A 111 13.37 -16.82 -22.40
N ALA A 112 13.68 -15.61 -22.85
CA ALA A 112 13.65 -15.28 -24.27
C ALA A 112 14.96 -15.80 -24.88
N THR A 113 14.93 -17.01 -25.43
CA THR A 113 16.02 -17.49 -26.29
C THR A 113 15.70 -17.03 -27.72
N ASN A 114 16.58 -16.20 -28.29
CA ASN A 114 16.48 -15.72 -29.67
C ASN A 114 16.61 -16.89 -30.66
N SER A 115 15.50 -17.57 -30.95
CA SER A 115 15.17 -18.20 -32.23
C SER A 115 13.93 -19.07 -32.03
N THR A 116 12.92 -18.85 -32.88
CA THR A 116 11.57 -19.45 -32.90
C THR A 116 10.54 -18.81 -31.94
N ASN A 117 9.38 -18.46 -32.51
CA ASN A 117 8.21 -17.80 -31.89
C ASN A 117 7.50 -18.64 -30.80
N LYS A 118 8.23 -19.26 -29.88
CA LYS A 118 7.66 -20.03 -28.77
C LYS A 118 8.32 -19.63 -27.46
N ILE A 119 7.60 -18.80 -26.69
CA ILE A 119 7.98 -18.48 -25.30
C ILE A 119 7.78 -19.75 -24.46
N LYS A 120 8.87 -20.36 -23.99
CA LYS A 120 8.80 -21.45 -23.00
C LYS A 120 8.86 -20.84 -21.60
N MET A 121 7.80 -20.98 -20.83
CA MET A 121 7.80 -20.65 -19.41
C MET A 121 8.35 -21.85 -18.63
N GLN A 122 9.48 -21.68 -17.93
CA GLN A 122 9.99 -22.67 -16.98
C GLN A 122 9.78 -22.19 -15.54
N ARG A 123 9.39 -23.12 -14.67
CA ARG A 123 9.25 -22.90 -13.23
C ARG A 123 10.66 -22.89 -12.63
N ALA A 124 10.96 -21.90 -11.79
CA ALA A 124 12.33 -21.63 -11.35
C ALA A 124 12.96 -22.71 -10.44
N ASP A 125 12.22 -23.73 -10.00
CA ASP A 125 12.74 -24.77 -9.10
C ASP A 125 12.28 -26.21 -9.47
N SER A 126 12.01 -26.50 -10.74
CA SER A 126 11.75 -27.91 -11.13
C SER A 126 13.03 -28.57 -11.65
N ASN A 127 13.78 -29.19 -10.74
CA ASN A 127 14.76 -30.25 -11.07
C ASN A 127 14.03 -31.55 -11.50
N ASN A 128 13.00 -31.45 -12.34
CA ASN A 128 12.39 -32.64 -12.92
C ASN A 128 11.96 -32.36 -14.37
N SER A 129 12.71 -32.97 -15.26
CA SER A 129 12.60 -32.90 -16.71
C SER A 129 11.43 -33.73 -17.23
N SER A 130 10.18 -33.30 -17.04
CA SER A 130 9.03 -33.78 -17.85
C SER A 130 7.70 -33.18 -17.37
N ALA A 131 7.30 -32.03 -17.91
CA ALA A 131 5.89 -31.62 -18.08
C ALA A 131 5.84 -30.22 -18.71
N GLY A 132 6.25 -30.11 -19.97
CA GLY A 132 6.01 -28.91 -20.76
C GLY A 132 4.59 -28.96 -21.33
N GLY A 133 3.65 -28.28 -20.68
CA GLY A 133 2.35 -27.97 -21.28
C GLY A 133 2.51 -26.78 -22.24
N ILE A 134 2.01 -26.93 -23.47
CA ILE A 134 1.84 -25.83 -24.43
C ILE A 134 0.41 -25.33 -24.25
N LEU A 135 0.23 -24.03 -23.96
CA LEU A 135 -1.05 -23.36 -24.17
C LEU A 135 -1.10 -22.91 -25.65
N VAL A 136 -2.15 -23.34 -26.36
CA VAL A 136 -2.47 -22.92 -27.73
C VAL A 136 -3.12 -21.56 -27.70
#